data_AF-A0A6I6LSA1-F1
#
_entry.id   AF-A0A6I6LSA1-F1
#
_cell.length_a   1.000
_cell.length_b   1.000
_cell.length_c   1.000
_cell.angle_alpha   90.00
_cell.angle_beta   90.00
_cell.angle_gamma   90.00
#
_symmetry.space_group_name_H-M   'P 1'
#
loop_
_entity.id
_entity.type
_entity.pdbx_description
1 polymer ?
#
loop_
_entity_poly.entity_id
_entity_poly.type
_entity_poly.pdbx_seq_one_letter_code
_entity_poly.pdbx_strand_id
1 'polypeptide(L)'
;MTTHLNEPPFDVSFDLDGKRVIYLDCRNALMCSKEVYGAMLGVSVDTVIAWMQSGTVPSVKMGRPRVVNLAQIRTDLAKGKTIFAQGDYTDE
;
A
#
# COMPACT_ATOMS: atom_id res chain seq x y z
N MET A 1 30.62 -13.65 -5.48
CA MET A 1 30.78 -13.09 -4.13
C MET A 1 29.38 -12.93 -3.56
N THR A 2 28.92 -13.88 -2.74
CA THR A 2 27.59 -13.86 -2.12
C THR A 2 27.65 -12.95 -0.90
N THR A 3 27.05 -11.77 -0.99
CA THR A 3 26.98 -10.85 0.14
C THR A 3 25.94 -11.37 1.14
N HIS A 4 26.40 -11.90 2.27
CA HIS A 4 25.53 -12.24 3.38
C HIS A 4 25.11 -10.94 4.08
N LEU A 5 23.87 -10.52 3.89
CA LEU A 5 23.24 -9.48 4.71
C LEU A 5 22.82 -10.12 6.04
N ASN A 6 23.12 -9.47 7.17
CA ASN A 6 22.77 -9.97 8.50
C ASN A 6 21.26 -10.10 8.70
N GLU A 7 20.48 -9.24 8.05
CA GLU A 7 19.02 -9.32 8.01
C GLU A 7 18.55 -9.17 6.56
N PRO A 8 17.59 -9.99 6.10
CA PRO A 8 17.02 -9.84 4.78
C PRO A 8 16.28 -8.49 4.68
N PRO A 9 16.28 -7.82 3.52
CA PRO A 9 15.59 -6.54 3.33
C PRO A 9 14.06 -6.65 3.34
N PHE A 10 13.52 -7.81 3.70
CA PHE A 10 12.11 -8.15 3.79
C PHE A 10 11.93 -9.22 4.88
N ASP A 11 10.78 -9.21 5.55
CA ASP A 11 10.47 -10.22 6.55
C ASP A 11 10.30 -11.60 5.88
N VAL A 12 11.18 -12.51 6.28
CA VAL A 12 11.13 -13.92 5.88
C VAL A 12 10.46 -14.68 7.02
N SER A 13 9.38 -15.39 6.70
CA SER A 13 8.76 -16.32 7.65
C SER A 13 8.32 -17.58 6.90
N PHE A 14 7.61 -18.46 7.58
CA PHE A 14 7.14 -19.74 7.05
C PHE A 14 5.61 -19.75 7.11
N ASP A 15 4.97 -20.31 6.09
CA ASP A 15 3.54 -20.60 6.14
C ASP A 15 3.25 -21.82 7.03
N LEU A 16 1.98 -22.19 7.14
CA LEU A 16 1.54 -23.32 7.96
C LEU A 16 2.13 -24.66 7.49
N ASP A 17 2.54 -24.75 6.22
CA ASP A 17 3.14 -25.94 5.61
C ASP A 17 4.69 -25.92 5.70
N GLY A 18 5.27 -24.93 6.38
CA GLY A 18 6.72 -24.78 6.55
C GLY A 18 7.44 -24.30 5.28
N LYS A 19 6.73 -23.80 4.28
CA LYS A 19 7.33 -23.23 3.08
C LYS A 19 7.81 -21.82 3.40
N ARG A 20 9.04 -21.51 3.00
CA ARG A 20 9.58 -20.15 3.11
C ARG A 20 8.70 -19.20 2.30
N VAL A 21 8.12 -18.22 2.99
CA VAL A 21 7.32 -17.16 2.39
C VAL A 21 7.97 -15.82 2.69
N ILE A 22 7.90 -14.93 1.71
CA ILE A 22 8.28 -13.53 1.87
C ILE A 22 7.01 -12.81 2.25
N TYR A 23 6.91 -12.37 3.50
CA TYR A 23 5.84 -11.47 3.88
C TYR A 23 6.24 -10.10 3.34
N LEU A 24 5.50 -9.64 2.33
CA LEU A 24 5.52 -8.23 2.00
C LEU A 24 4.86 -7.53 3.18
N ASP A 25 5.66 -7.06 4.14
CA ASP A 25 5.15 -6.30 5.26
C ASP A 25 4.44 -5.08 4.69
N CYS A 26 3.11 -5.09 4.74
CA CYS A 26 2.28 -3.99 4.27
C CYS A 26 2.58 -2.70 5.05
N ARG A 27 3.18 -2.78 6.25
CA ARG A 27 3.66 -1.61 7.00
C ARG A 27 4.85 -0.92 6.32
N ASN A 28 5.62 -1.65 5.51
CA ASN A 28 6.79 -1.16 4.78
C ASN A 28 6.57 -1.01 3.27
N ALA A 29 5.48 -1.55 2.73
CA ALA A 29 5.13 -1.36 1.33
C ALA A 29 4.85 0.12 1.01
N LEU A 30 5.47 0.64 -0.07
CA LEU A 30 5.24 2.02 -0.52
C LEU A 30 3.90 2.17 -1.26
N MET A 31 3.41 1.09 -1.85
CA MET A 31 2.21 1.06 -2.67
C MET A 31 1.54 -0.31 -2.62
N CYS A 32 0.24 -0.37 -2.95
CA CYS A 32 -0.47 -1.63 -3.12
C CYS A 32 -1.54 -1.53 -4.21
N SER A 33 -2.04 -2.68 -4.66
CA SER A 33 -3.15 -2.71 -5.61
C SER A 33 -4.46 -2.29 -4.92
N LYS A 34 -5.43 -1.83 -5.70
CA LYS A 34 -6.78 -1.48 -5.21
C LYS A 34 -7.50 -2.67 -4.57
N GLU A 35 -7.23 -3.89 -5.03
CA GLU A 35 -7.76 -5.14 -4.48
C GLU A 35 -7.21 -5.40 -3.07
N VAL A 36 -5.88 -5.26 -2.90
CA VAL A 36 -5.23 -5.40 -1.60
C VAL A 36 -5.71 -4.31 -0.64
N TYR A 37 -5.81 -3.07 -1.11
CA TYR A 37 -6.30 -1.96 -0.29
C TYR A 37 -7.75 -2.17 0.16
N GLY A 38 -8.62 -2.61 -0.75
CA GLY A 38 -10.01 -2.96 -0.44
C GLY A 38 -10.09 -4.08 0.60
N ALA A 39 -9.28 -5.13 0.46
CA ALA A 39 -9.20 -6.21 1.43
C ALA A 39 -8.71 -5.75 2.81
N MET A 40 -7.72 -4.84 2.87
CA MET A 40 -7.21 -4.28 4.14
C MET A 40 -8.28 -3.47 4.89
N LEU A 41 -9.16 -2.77 4.18
CA LEU A 41 -10.19 -1.92 4.78
C LEU A 41 -11.57 -2.61 4.90
N GLY A 42 -11.74 -3.80 4.30
CA GLY A 42 -13.03 -4.46 4.24
C GLY A 42 -14.05 -3.77 3.33
N VAL A 43 -13.60 -3.12 2.25
CA VAL A 43 -14.45 -2.40 1.28
C VAL A 43 -14.33 -2.98 -0.14
N SER A 44 -15.31 -2.68 -0.99
CA SER A 44 -15.27 -3.14 -2.39
C SER A 44 -14.17 -2.42 -3.20
N VAL A 45 -13.68 -3.09 -4.24
CA VAL A 45 -12.69 -2.52 -5.18
C VAL A 45 -13.25 -1.26 -5.86
N ASP A 46 -14.53 -1.24 -6.21
CA ASP A 46 -15.18 -0.08 -6.83
C ASP A 46 -15.19 1.14 -5.90
N THR A 47 -15.35 0.93 -4.60
CA THR A 47 -15.24 2.01 -3.59
C THR A 47 -13.84 2.61 -3.60
N VAL A 48 -12.82 1.76 -3.63
CA VAL A 48 -11.42 2.22 -3.71
C VAL A 48 -11.17 2.99 -5.01
N ILE A 49 -11.69 2.51 -6.15
CA ILE A 49 -11.57 3.20 -7.44
C ILE A 49 -12.22 4.59 -7.35
N ALA A 50 -13.41 4.70 -6.78
CA ALA A 50 -14.11 5.98 -6.62
C ALA A 50 -13.31 6.95 -5.73
N TRP A 51 -12.70 6.47 -4.65
CA TRP A 51 -11.82 7.29 -3.80
C TRP A 51 -10.55 7.74 -4.52
N MET A 52 -9.94 6.88 -5.33
CA MET A 52 -8.77 7.25 -6.13
C MET A 52 -9.12 8.29 -7.20
N GLN A 53 -10.29 8.14 -7.85
CA GLN A 53 -10.76 9.07 -8.89
C GLN A 53 -11.14 10.44 -8.33
N SER A 54 -11.74 10.47 -7.15
CA SER A 54 -12.14 11.69 -6.45
C SER A 54 -10.99 12.37 -5.69
N GLY A 55 -9.79 11.78 -5.71
CA GLY A 55 -8.65 12.30 -4.94
C GLY A 55 -8.87 12.20 -3.42
N THR A 56 -9.69 11.25 -2.95
CA THR A 56 -9.86 10.94 -1.52
C THR A 56 -8.75 10.03 -1.00
N VAL A 57 -8.27 9.12 -1.85
CA VAL A 57 -7.15 8.21 -1.54
C VAL A 57 -5.99 8.53 -2.48
N PRO A 58 -4.77 8.75 -1.96
CA PRO A 58 -3.63 9.09 -2.80
C PRO A 58 -3.25 7.89 -3.68
N SER A 59 -2.93 8.17 -4.93
CA SER A 59 -2.65 7.12 -5.91
C SER A 59 -1.65 7.57 -6.96
N VAL A 60 -0.87 6.61 -7.46
CA VAL A 60 0.18 6.88 -8.46
C VAL A 60 -0.08 6.05 -9.71
N LYS A 61 0.13 6.64 -10.89
CA LYS A 61 0.16 5.89 -12.16
C LYS A 61 1.50 5.16 -12.28
N MET A 62 1.44 3.85 -12.41
CA MET A 62 2.62 3.00 -12.63
C MET A 62 2.51 2.34 -14.00
N GLY A 63 2.89 3.08 -15.05
CA GLY A 63 2.64 2.68 -16.43
C GLY A 63 1.15 2.73 -16.74
N ARG A 64 0.54 1.57 -17.04
CA ARG A 64 -0.91 1.46 -17.30
C ARG A 64 -1.78 1.40 -16.03
N PRO A 65 -1.48 0.58 -15.01
CA PRO A 65 -2.27 0.56 -13.79
C PRO A 65 -2.06 1.81 -12.92
N ARG A 66 -3.09 2.17 -12.16
CA ARG A 66 -3.01 3.12 -11.05
C ARG A 66 -3.08 2.31 -9.74
N VAL A 67 -2.17 2.58 -8.82
CA VAL A 67 -2.01 1.89 -7.54
C VAL A 67 -2.20 2.85 -6.38
N VAL A 68 -2.55 2.35 -5.20
CA VAL A 68 -2.71 3.16 -3.98
C VAL A 68 -1.33 3.50 -3.42
N ASN A 69 -1.10 4.77 -3.09
CA ASN A 69 0.15 5.28 -2.53
C ASN A 69 0.12 5.18 -0.99
N LEU A 70 0.56 4.04 -0.46
CA LEU A 70 0.61 3.80 0.99
C LEU A 70 1.63 4.69 1.69
N ALA A 71 2.72 5.06 1.02
CA ALA A 71 3.74 5.94 1.57
C ALA A 71 3.17 7.34 1.87
N GLN A 72 2.31 7.87 0.99
CA GLN A 72 1.63 9.14 1.21
C GLN A 72 0.63 9.06 2.37
N ILE A 73 -0.19 8.00 2.42
CA ILE A 73 -1.12 7.76 3.55
C ILE A 73 -0.34 7.73 4.87
N ARG A 74 0.76 6.98 4.94
CA ARG A 74 1.60 6.89 6.14
C ARG A 74 2.17 8.25 6.54
N THR A 75 2.63 9.04 5.57
CA THR A 75 3.14 10.40 5.80
C THR A 75 2.05 11.30 6.38
N ASP A 76 0.84 11.24 5.83
CA ASP A 76 -0.26 12.08 6.28
C ASP A 76 -0.77 11.68 7.67
N LEU A 77 -0.87 10.38 7.94
CA LEU A 77 -1.16 9.87 9.28
C LEU A 77 -0.09 10.29 10.30
N ALA A 78 1.20 10.23 9.93
CA ALA A 78 2.30 10.67 10.80
C ALA A 78 2.26 12.18 11.08
N LYS A 79 1.72 12.99 10.15
CA LYS A 79 1.46 14.42 10.35
C LYS A 79 0.20 14.69 11.19
N GLY A 80 -0.53 13.66 11.60
CA GLY A 80 -1.75 13.79 12.40
C GLY A 80 -3.03 13.99 11.58
N LYS A 81 -3.01 13.71 10.27
CA LYS A 81 -4.24 13.73 9.46
C LYS A 81 -5.16 12.60 9.93
N THR A 82 -6.39 12.95 10.27
CA THR A 82 -7.40 12.00 10.77
C THR A 82 -8.57 11.81 9.80
N ILE A 83 -8.71 12.68 8.80
CA ILE A 83 -9.78 12.64 7.80
C ILE A 83 -9.14 12.75 6.43
N PHE A 84 -9.52 11.83 5.53
CA PHE A 84 -9.20 11.87 4.11
C PHE A 84 -10.47 12.23 3.36
N ALA A 85 -10.46 13.36 2.66
CA ALA A 85 -11.62 13.95 2.01
C ALA A 85 -11.43 14.00 0.50
N GLN A 86 -12.54 14.05 -0.22
CA GLN A 86 -12.54 14.30 -1.66
C GLN A 86 -11.78 15.59 -1.97
N GLY A 87 -10.89 15.52 -2.95
CA GLY A 87 -10.09 16.67 -3.37
C GLY A 87 -8.67 16.69 -2.82
N ASP A 88 -8.37 15.93 -1.76
CA ASP A 88 -7.08 15.96 -1.06
C ASP A 88 -5.88 15.63 -1.95
N TYR A 89 -6.09 14.86 -3.03
CA TYR A 89 -5.04 14.36 -3.93
C TYR A 89 -5.35 14.61 -5.41
N THR A 90 -6.08 15.68 -5.73
CA THR A 90 -6.46 16.00 -7.13
C THR A 90 -5.35 16.69 -7.93
N ASP A 91 -4.34 17.24 -7.24
CA ASP A 91 -3.27 18.05 -7.81
C ASP A 91 -1.97 17.25 -8.14
N GLU A 92 -2.06 15.91 -8.22
CA GLU A 92 -0.98 14.99 -8.66
C GLU A 92 -1.36 14.20 -9.93
#